data_AF-A0A846HA60-F1
#
_entry.id   AF-A0A846HA60-F1
#
_cell.length_a   1.000
_cell.length_b   1.000
_cell.length_c   1.000
_cell.angle_alpha   90.00
_cell.angle_beta   90.00
_cell.angle_gamma   90.00
#
_symmetry.space_group_name_H-M   'P 1'
#
loop_
_entity.id
_entity.type
_entity.pdbx_description
1 polymer ?
#
loop_
_entity_poly.entity_id
_entity_poly.type
_entity_poly.pdbx_seq_one_letter_code
_entity_poly.pdbx_strand_id
1 'polypeptide(L)'
;MKVQKSLLFGLTTVAIAFTATPTFSQSSSNSNTLFGCEIIKDTPTTVAYNPKNQEEYKPLIKWEKEYIESQDLVSHCQRAAKILKNRYDKEELGLWGLELNSNNQTAVICLINQRGKSCNLSGEEFFRVKNVKTAQDFYKALSAIVVPPNIIELDEKTIKDKFRAGAVDQTYSRMRPRSWFQILFQ
;
A
#
# COMPACT_ATOMS: atom_id res chain seq x y z
N MET A 1 -8.83 82.89 8.52
CA MET A 1 -7.80 81.91 8.93
C MET A 1 -8.41 80.51 8.90
N LYS A 2 -7.70 79.55 8.29
CA LYS A 2 -7.64 78.08 8.51
C LYS A 2 -8.90 77.41 9.13
N VAL A 3 -9.43 76.28 8.63
CA VAL A 3 -8.74 74.99 8.45
C VAL A 3 -9.56 74.09 7.50
N GLN A 4 -8.93 73.61 6.42
CA GLN A 4 -9.30 72.37 5.70
C GLN A 4 -9.11 71.16 6.62
N LYS A 5 -9.94 70.12 6.48
CA LYS A 5 -9.43 68.74 6.44
C LYS A 5 -10.46 67.78 5.87
N SER A 6 -10.24 67.42 4.61
CA SER A 6 -10.86 66.29 3.93
C SER A 6 -10.42 64.98 4.60
N LEU A 7 -11.37 64.13 4.97
CA LEU A 7 -11.12 62.76 5.40
C LEU A 7 -10.98 61.87 4.18
N LEU A 8 -9.74 61.64 3.75
CA LEU A 8 -9.37 60.57 2.82
C LEU A 8 -9.35 59.26 3.60
N PHE A 9 -10.39 58.44 3.41
CA PHE A 9 -10.39 57.03 3.84
C PHE A 9 -9.43 56.25 2.93
N GLY A 10 -8.22 55.98 3.42
CA GLY A 10 -7.28 55.06 2.80
C GLY A 10 -7.78 53.62 2.95
N LEU A 11 -8.22 53.02 1.84
CA LEU A 11 -8.35 51.56 1.74
C LEU A 11 -6.95 50.95 1.65
N THR A 12 -6.45 50.44 2.76
CA THR A 12 -5.29 49.55 2.78
C THR A 12 -5.73 48.18 2.27
N THR A 13 -5.48 47.92 0.99
CA THR A 13 -5.60 46.59 0.38
C THR A 13 -4.51 45.70 0.95
N VAL A 14 -4.83 44.91 1.99
CA VAL A 14 -3.93 43.88 2.49
C VAL A 14 -3.94 42.74 1.47
N ALA A 15 -2.92 42.71 0.60
CA ALA A 15 -2.65 41.57 -0.24
C ALA A 15 -2.18 40.42 0.68
N ILE A 16 -3.11 39.51 1.02
CA ILE A 16 -2.76 38.26 1.68
C ILE A 16 -2.11 37.39 0.61
N ALA A 17 -0.78 37.42 0.55
CA ALA A 17 -0.01 36.46 -0.21
C ALA A 17 -0.20 35.08 0.44
N PHE A 18 -1.05 34.24 -0.17
CA PHE A 18 -1.07 32.81 0.12
C PHE A 18 0.22 32.20 -0.40
N THR A 19 1.26 32.21 0.42
CA THR A 19 2.39 31.30 0.24
C THR A 19 1.83 29.90 0.51
N ALA A 20 1.45 29.20 -0.56
CA ALA A 20 1.16 27.78 -0.50
C ALA A 20 2.47 27.05 -0.20
N THR A 21 2.81 26.93 1.08
CA THR A 21 3.76 25.91 1.51
C THR A 21 3.04 24.56 1.36
N PRO A 22 3.53 23.65 0.51
CA PRO A 22 3.02 22.29 0.51
C PRO A 22 3.34 21.73 1.89
N THR A 23 2.32 21.69 2.74
CA THR A 23 2.38 20.96 4.01
C THR A 23 2.30 19.50 3.62
N PHE A 24 3.46 18.89 3.35
CA PHE A 24 3.58 17.45 3.42
C PHE A 24 3.11 17.09 4.82
N SER A 25 1.94 16.47 4.93
CA SER A 25 1.56 15.75 6.13
C SER A 25 2.56 14.60 6.27
N GLN A 26 3.74 14.91 6.82
CA GLN A 26 4.55 13.91 7.49
C GLN A 26 3.71 13.46 8.67
N SER A 27 2.92 12.40 8.44
CA SER A 27 2.36 11.58 9.50
C SER A 27 3.49 11.33 10.48
N SER A 28 3.35 11.84 11.71
CA SER A 28 4.34 11.72 12.78
C SER A 28 4.66 10.25 13.01
N SER A 29 5.74 9.79 12.38
CA SER A 29 6.29 8.45 12.53
C SER A 29 6.90 8.37 13.93
N ASN A 30 6.23 7.63 14.82
CA ASN A 30 6.90 7.08 16.00
C ASN A 30 8.13 6.31 15.52
N SER A 31 9.30 6.72 15.99
CA SER A 31 10.65 6.47 15.47
C SER A 31 11.16 5.01 15.45
N ASN A 32 10.28 3.99 15.37
CA ASN A 32 10.63 2.57 15.45
C ASN A 32 9.82 1.66 14.50
N THR A 33 9.01 2.20 13.58
CA THR A 33 8.15 1.36 12.73
C THR A 33 8.86 0.89 11.46
N LEU A 34 9.05 -0.44 11.30
CA LEU A 34 9.66 -1.05 10.11
C LEU A 34 8.86 -0.85 8.82
N PHE A 35 7.54 -0.67 8.90
CA PHE A 35 6.67 -0.52 7.73
C PHE A 35 5.92 0.79 7.77
N GLY A 36 5.73 1.42 6.62
CA GLY A 36 5.00 2.66 6.46
C GLY A 36 4.29 2.78 5.12
N CYS A 37 3.59 3.89 4.94
CA CYS A 37 2.98 4.29 3.69
C CYS A 37 3.55 5.65 3.29
N GLU A 38 4.22 5.71 2.15
CA GLU A 38 4.84 6.91 1.60
C GLU A 38 4.16 7.32 0.30
N ILE A 39 4.18 8.60 -0.04
CA ILE A 39 3.75 9.06 -1.36
C ILE A 39 4.99 9.16 -2.26
N ILE A 40 5.10 8.26 -3.25
CA ILE A 40 6.24 8.19 -4.18
C ILE A 40 5.73 8.45 -5.58
N LYS A 41 6.15 9.58 -6.18
CA LYS A 41 5.68 10.01 -7.52
C LYS A 41 4.15 10.02 -7.61
N ASP A 42 3.50 10.63 -6.61
CA ASP A 42 2.04 10.72 -6.47
C ASP A 42 1.28 9.39 -6.28
N THR A 43 2.00 8.28 -6.11
CA THR A 43 1.41 6.96 -5.81
C THR A 43 1.65 6.59 -4.34
N PRO A 44 0.60 6.33 -3.54
CA PRO A 44 0.76 5.76 -2.21
C PRO A 44 1.49 4.41 -2.30
N THR A 45 2.53 4.22 -1.51
CA THR A 45 3.41 3.07 -1.59
C THR A 45 3.69 2.52 -0.20
N THR A 46 3.37 1.25 0.02
CA THR A 46 3.82 0.56 1.23
C THR A 46 5.31 0.30 1.13
N VAL A 47 6.06 0.75 2.14
CA VAL A 47 7.52 0.65 2.21
C VAL A 47 7.95 -0.14 3.45
N ALA A 48 9.15 -0.71 3.40
CA ALA A 48 9.93 -1.06 4.59
C ALA A 48 11.02 -0.03 4.80
N TYR A 49 11.25 0.44 6.03
CA TYR A 49 12.35 1.33 6.40
C TYR A 49 13.56 0.56 6.90
N ASN A 50 14.76 1.08 6.68
CA ASN A 50 15.96 0.53 7.30
C ASN A 50 15.90 0.79 8.81
N PRO A 51 15.97 -0.23 9.67
CA PRO A 51 15.96 -0.04 11.13
C PRO A 51 17.12 0.82 11.64
N LYS A 52 18.23 0.90 10.91
CA LYS A 52 19.41 1.69 11.26
C LYS A 52 19.37 3.12 10.71
N ASN A 53 18.61 3.36 9.64
CA ASN A 53 18.48 4.66 8.99
C ASN A 53 17.08 4.81 8.36
N GLN A 54 16.14 5.44 9.06
CA GLN A 54 14.76 5.55 8.57
C GLN A 54 14.60 6.44 7.32
N GLU A 55 15.64 7.18 6.90
CA GLU A 55 15.63 7.88 5.62
C GLU A 55 15.78 6.91 4.44
N GLU A 56 16.37 5.73 4.68
CA GLU A 56 16.44 4.67 3.68
C GLU A 56 15.23 3.76 3.78
N TYR A 57 14.57 3.52 2.65
CA TYR A 57 13.45 2.59 2.55
C TYR A 57 13.51 1.76 1.26
N LYS A 58 12.82 0.61 1.26
CA LYS A 58 12.54 -0.20 0.07
C LYS A 58 11.04 -0.22 -0.20
N PRO A 59 10.60 0.09 -1.43
CA PRO A 59 9.19 -0.04 -1.80
C PRO A 59 8.80 -1.52 -1.87
N LEU A 60 7.60 -1.83 -1.39
CA LEU A 60 7.05 -3.18 -1.38
C LEU A 60 5.80 -3.28 -2.26
N ILE A 61 4.88 -2.31 -2.14
CA ILE A 61 3.59 -2.32 -2.84
C ILE A 61 3.25 -0.90 -3.30
N LYS A 62 3.09 -0.71 -4.61
CA LYS A 62 2.55 0.51 -5.20
C LYS A 62 1.04 0.41 -5.29
N TRP A 63 0.33 1.34 -4.69
CA TRP A 63 -1.13 1.36 -4.66
C TRP A 63 -1.69 2.02 -5.91
N GLU A 64 -1.51 1.36 -7.05
CA GLU A 64 -1.90 1.87 -8.35
C GLU A 64 -3.41 1.72 -8.57
N LYS A 65 -4.09 2.85 -8.79
CA LYS A 65 -5.55 2.89 -9.02
C LYS A 65 -6.01 2.10 -10.24
N GLU A 66 -5.12 1.86 -11.21
CA GLU A 66 -5.42 1.07 -12.40
C GLU A 66 -5.68 -0.40 -12.04
N TYR A 67 -4.92 -0.93 -11.08
CA TYR A 67 -4.90 -2.35 -10.74
C TYR A 67 -5.65 -2.67 -9.44
N ILE A 68 -5.61 -1.77 -8.46
CA ILE A 68 -6.20 -2.00 -7.13
C ILE A 68 -7.63 -1.47 -7.07
N GLU A 69 -8.52 -2.28 -6.51
CA GLU A 69 -9.87 -1.88 -6.13
C GLU A 69 -9.83 -1.18 -4.77
N SER A 70 -9.90 0.15 -4.79
CA SER A 70 -10.04 0.96 -3.59
C SER A 70 -10.69 2.31 -3.91
N GLN A 71 -11.49 2.81 -2.99
CA GLN A 71 -12.00 4.19 -3.01
C GLN A 71 -11.02 5.18 -2.36
N ASP A 72 -10.12 4.68 -1.50
CA ASP A 72 -9.10 5.45 -0.80
C ASP A 72 -7.78 4.64 -0.73
N LEU A 73 -6.89 4.91 -1.68
CA LEU A 73 -5.62 4.20 -1.79
C LEU A 73 -4.64 4.54 -0.66
N VAL A 74 -4.72 5.76 -0.11
CA VAL A 74 -3.85 6.19 1.00
C VAL A 74 -4.22 5.43 2.27
N SER A 75 -5.52 5.40 2.60
CA SER A 75 -6.02 4.66 3.76
C SER A 75 -5.71 3.17 3.68
N HIS A 76 -5.89 2.54 2.50
CA HIS A 76 -5.53 1.13 2.34
C HIS A 76 -4.02 0.88 2.40
N CYS A 77 -3.20 1.78 1.88
CA CYS A 77 -1.75 1.72 2.01
C CYS A 77 -1.29 1.80 3.48
N GLN A 78 -1.87 2.70 4.27
CA GLN A 78 -1.62 2.79 5.71
C GLN A 78 -2.09 1.54 6.46
N ARG A 79 -3.28 1.03 6.12
CA ARG A 79 -3.80 -0.24 6.67
C ARG A 79 -2.86 -1.40 6.39
N ALA A 80 -2.37 -1.54 5.17
CA ALA A 80 -1.45 -2.59 4.79
C ALA A 80 -0.12 -2.50 5.53
N ALA A 81 0.46 -1.30 5.65
CA ALA A 81 1.66 -1.08 6.47
C ALA A 81 1.43 -1.51 7.93
N LYS A 82 0.27 -1.18 8.51
CA LYS A 82 -0.11 -1.59 9.87
C LYS A 82 -0.27 -3.11 9.99
N ILE A 83 -0.88 -3.78 9.01
CA ILE A 83 -1.00 -5.24 9.01
C ILE A 83 0.38 -5.89 8.96
N LEU A 84 1.26 -5.45 8.06
CA LEU A 84 2.63 -5.97 7.96
C LEU A 84 3.41 -5.79 9.26
N LYS A 85 3.32 -4.60 9.87
CA LYS A 85 3.93 -4.33 11.18
C LYS A 85 3.41 -5.28 12.25
N ASN A 86 2.11 -5.45 12.37
CA ASN A 86 1.52 -6.34 13.38
C ASN A 86 1.96 -7.80 13.19
N ARG A 87 2.03 -8.27 11.94
CA ARG A 87 2.48 -9.63 11.61
C ARG A 87 3.96 -9.83 11.93
N TYR A 88 4.77 -8.83 11.59
CA TYR A 88 6.21 -8.82 11.88
C TYR A 88 6.50 -8.83 13.38
N ASP A 89 5.84 -7.96 14.16
CA ASP A 89 6.08 -7.83 15.60
C ASP A 89 5.67 -9.09 16.38
N LYS A 90 4.66 -9.82 15.89
CA LYS A 90 4.18 -11.07 16.49
C LYS A 90 4.93 -12.32 16.02
N GLU A 91 5.84 -12.19 15.06
CA GLU A 91 6.47 -13.32 14.35
C GLU A 91 5.47 -14.27 13.67
N GLU A 92 4.26 -13.79 13.43
CA GLU A 92 3.16 -14.52 12.78
C GLU A 92 3.09 -14.15 11.30
N LEU A 93 4.19 -14.35 10.57
CA LEU A 93 4.27 -13.89 9.17
C LEU A 93 3.32 -14.67 8.23
N GLY A 94 2.75 -15.79 8.68
CA GLY A 94 1.59 -16.41 8.04
C GLY A 94 1.77 -16.78 6.57
N LEU A 95 0.66 -16.77 5.83
CA LEU A 95 0.57 -17.12 4.43
C LEU A 95 -0.12 -15.97 3.67
N TRP A 96 0.40 -15.68 2.48
CA TRP A 96 -0.34 -14.95 1.46
C TRP A 96 -1.43 -15.87 0.91
N GLY A 97 -2.69 -15.53 1.18
CA GLY A 97 -3.86 -16.14 0.56
C GLY A 97 -4.25 -15.36 -0.70
N LEU A 98 -4.57 -16.07 -1.76
CA LEU A 98 -5.08 -15.54 -3.02
C LEU A 98 -6.39 -16.23 -3.35
N GLU A 99 -7.46 -15.46 -3.51
CA GLU A 99 -8.77 -15.93 -3.91
C GLU A 99 -9.24 -15.21 -5.16
N LEU A 100 -9.69 -15.96 -6.17
CA LEU A 100 -10.33 -15.34 -7.32
C LEU A 100 -11.82 -15.30 -7.12
N ASN A 101 -12.42 -14.20 -7.53
CA ASN A 101 -13.85 -14.09 -7.68
C ASN A 101 -14.16 -13.85 -9.16
N SER A 102 -14.58 -14.93 -9.83
CA SER A 102 -14.94 -14.91 -11.24
C SER A 102 -16.20 -14.09 -11.53
N ASN A 103 -17.11 -13.97 -10.56
CA ASN A 103 -18.37 -13.23 -10.73
C ASN A 103 -18.15 -11.73 -10.89
N ASN A 104 -17.15 -11.18 -10.19
CA ASN A 104 -16.82 -9.74 -10.27
C ASN A 104 -15.46 -9.46 -10.93
N GLN A 105 -14.79 -10.50 -11.46
CA GLN A 105 -13.47 -10.39 -12.09
C GLN A 105 -12.44 -9.71 -11.16
N THR A 106 -12.43 -10.12 -9.90
CA THR A 106 -11.46 -9.62 -8.90
C THR A 106 -10.60 -10.74 -8.34
N ALA A 107 -9.42 -10.38 -7.85
CA ALA A 107 -8.57 -11.26 -7.07
C ALA A 107 -8.31 -10.62 -5.70
N VAL A 108 -8.56 -11.35 -4.63
CA VAL A 108 -8.34 -10.90 -3.25
C VAL A 108 -7.03 -11.48 -2.76
N ILE A 109 -6.19 -10.62 -2.20
CA ILE A 109 -4.96 -11.00 -1.52
C ILE A 109 -5.17 -10.74 -0.03
N CYS A 110 -4.90 -11.75 0.79
CA CYS A 110 -4.98 -11.66 2.25
C CYS A 110 -3.74 -12.25 2.94
N LEU A 111 -3.57 -11.90 4.22
CA LEU A 111 -2.53 -12.47 5.09
C LEU A 111 -3.18 -13.35 6.15
N ILE A 112 -3.11 -14.66 6.00
CA ILE A 112 -3.80 -15.65 6.84
C ILE A 112 -2.82 -16.48 7.66
N ASN A 113 -3.28 -17.08 8.76
CA ASN A 113 -2.42 -17.91 9.62
C ASN A 113 -2.32 -19.38 9.22
N GLN A 114 -3.26 -19.90 8.42
CA GLN A 114 -3.32 -21.30 8.05
C GLN A 114 -4.03 -21.50 6.72
N ARG A 115 -3.68 -22.59 6.00
CA ARG A 115 -4.35 -22.98 4.76
C ARG A 115 -5.82 -23.33 5.03
N GLY A 116 -6.68 -23.10 4.04
CA GLY A 116 -8.12 -23.35 4.09
C GLY A 116 -8.95 -22.21 4.68
N LYS A 117 -8.32 -21.11 5.13
CA LYS A 117 -9.05 -19.90 5.53
C LYS A 117 -9.27 -18.99 4.33
N SER A 118 -10.50 -18.46 4.23
CA SER A 118 -10.86 -17.49 3.20
C SER A 118 -10.50 -16.07 3.59
N CYS A 119 -10.16 -15.23 2.59
CA CYS A 119 -9.91 -13.81 2.78
C CYS A 119 -11.14 -13.07 3.32
N ASN A 120 -12.35 -13.59 3.07
CA ASN A 120 -13.61 -12.94 3.42
C ASN A 120 -14.02 -13.13 4.89
N LEU A 121 -13.42 -14.10 5.61
CA LEU A 121 -13.89 -14.51 6.95
C LEU A 121 -13.06 -13.98 8.11
N SER A 122 -11.96 -13.27 7.87
CA SER A 122 -10.98 -12.99 8.93
C SER A 122 -10.53 -11.53 9.07
N GLY A 123 -11.04 -10.58 8.26
CA GLY A 123 -10.53 -9.20 8.26
C GLY A 123 -9.05 -9.11 7.83
N GLU A 124 -8.53 -10.20 7.27
CA GLU A 124 -7.15 -10.40 6.83
C GLU A 124 -6.95 -9.97 5.36
N GLU A 125 -8.01 -9.48 4.70
CA GLU A 125 -7.90 -8.86 3.38
C GLU A 125 -6.87 -7.73 3.42
N PHE A 126 -5.92 -7.85 2.51
CA PHE A 126 -4.77 -6.99 2.41
C PHE A 126 -4.93 -6.02 1.24
N PHE A 127 -5.24 -6.53 0.05
CA PHE A 127 -5.73 -5.72 -1.07
C PHE A 127 -6.50 -6.58 -2.08
N ARG A 128 -7.20 -5.89 -2.99
CA ARG A 128 -7.98 -6.50 -4.06
C ARG A 128 -7.57 -5.95 -5.42
N VAL A 129 -7.36 -6.84 -6.37
CA VAL A 129 -7.03 -6.52 -7.77
C VAL A 129 -8.30 -6.64 -8.60
N LYS A 130 -8.57 -5.65 -9.45
CA LYS A 130 -9.75 -5.62 -10.35
C LYS A 130 -9.40 -6.02 -11.78
N ASN A 131 -10.43 -6.29 -12.59
CA ASN A 131 -10.33 -6.63 -14.01
C ASN A 131 -9.50 -7.91 -14.29
N VAL A 132 -9.54 -8.87 -13.37
CA VAL A 132 -8.84 -10.15 -13.48
C VAL A 132 -9.70 -11.14 -14.25
N LYS A 133 -9.51 -11.21 -15.58
CA LYS A 133 -10.22 -12.18 -16.44
C LYS A 133 -9.40 -13.44 -16.70
N THR A 134 -8.08 -13.29 -16.68
CA THR A 134 -7.12 -14.37 -16.94
C THR A 134 -5.99 -14.38 -15.92
N ALA A 135 -5.27 -15.49 -15.88
CA ALA A 135 -4.02 -15.62 -15.12
C ALA A 135 -3.00 -14.54 -15.51
N GLN A 136 -2.98 -14.17 -16.80
CA GLN A 136 -2.07 -13.18 -17.34
C GLN A 136 -2.43 -11.77 -16.85
N ASP A 137 -3.73 -11.44 -16.77
CA ASP A 137 -4.19 -10.15 -16.24
C ASP A 137 -3.78 -10.01 -14.77
N PHE A 138 -3.98 -11.07 -13.99
CA PHE A 138 -3.58 -11.08 -12.59
C PHE A 138 -2.07 -10.93 -12.42
N TYR A 139 -1.29 -11.70 -13.17
CA TYR A 139 0.17 -11.62 -13.12
C TYR A 139 0.67 -10.23 -13.51
N LYS A 140 0.13 -9.65 -14.60
CA LYS A 140 0.45 -8.29 -15.03
C LYS A 140 0.17 -7.28 -13.92
N ALA A 141 -1.00 -7.36 -13.29
CA ALA A 141 -1.37 -6.47 -12.19
C ALA A 141 -0.44 -6.65 -10.98
N LEU A 142 -0.15 -7.89 -10.58
CA LEU A 142 0.78 -8.18 -9.48
C LEU A 142 2.18 -7.65 -9.76
N SER A 143 2.72 -7.85 -10.96
CA SER A 143 4.04 -7.35 -11.34
C SER A 143 4.11 -5.82 -11.40
N ALA A 144 2.98 -5.14 -11.62
CA ALA A 144 2.91 -3.68 -11.58
C ALA A 144 2.88 -3.14 -10.13
N ILE A 145 2.17 -3.82 -9.23
CA ILE A 145 1.95 -3.35 -7.86
C ILE A 145 3.00 -3.86 -6.87
N VAL A 146 3.46 -5.12 -6.97
CA VAL A 146 4.46 -5.70 -6.06
C VAL A 146 5.85 -5.37 -6.60
N VAL A 147 6.60 -4.60 -5.85
CA VAL A 147 7.91 -4.09 -6.27
C VAL A 147 9.02 -5.01 -5.76
N PRO A 148 10.08 -5.25 -6.54
CA PRO A 148 11.28 -5.87 -6.03
C PRO A 148 11.87 -5.07 -4.85
N PRO A 149 12.27 -5.75 -3.77
CA PRO A 149 12.32 -7.20 -3.63
C PRO A 149 10.95 -7.82 -3.28
N ASN A 150 10.53 -8.83 -4.06
CA ASN A 150 9.17 -9.39 -4.00
C ASN A 150 8.85 -9.97 -2.60
N ILE A 151 7.92 -9.30 -1.92
CA ILE A 151 7.38 -9.73 -0.61
C ILE A 151 6.43 -10.93 -0.71
N ILE A 152 5.91 -11.19 -1.91
CA ILE A 152 5.04 -12.32 -2.23
C ILE A 152 5.79 -13.24 -3.19
N GLU A 153 6.05 -14.49 -2.78
CA GLU A 153 6.61 -15.53 -3.66
C GLU A 153 5.50 -16.13 -4.52
N LEU A 154 5.15 -15.43 -5.61
CA LEU A 154 4.24 -15.94 -6.64
C LEU A 154 4.86 -15.72 -8.01
N ASP A 155 5.38 -16.79 -8.61
CA ASP A 155 5.87 -16.75 -10.00
C ASP A 155 4.73 -16.98 -11.01
N GLU A 156 4.97 -16.56 -12.25
CA GLU A 156 3.98 -16.62 -13.35
C GLU A 156 3.50 -18.04 -13.63
N LYS A 157 4.39 -19.04 -13.53
CA LYS A 157 4.04 -20.44 -13.78
C LYS A 157 3.09 -20.95 -12.70
N THR A 158 3.39 -20.67 -11.43
CA THR A 158 2.54 -20.99 -10.28
C THR A 158 1.15 -20.37 -10.42
N ILE A 159 1.05 -19.12 -10.91
CA ILE A 159 -0.24 -18.46 -11.16
C ILE A 159 -0.98 -19.15 -12.32
N LYS A 160 -0.31 -19.40 -13.45
CA LYS A 160 -0.90 -20.02 -14.65
C LYS A 160 -1.43 -21.42 -14.40
N ASP A 161 -0.66 -22.26 -13.70
CA ASP A 161 -1.03 -23.65 -13.42
C ASP A 161 -2.29 -23.72 -12.56
N LYS A 162 -2.43 -22.80 -11.60
CA LYS A 162 -3.58 -22.76 -10.69
C LYS A 162 -4.84 -22.23 -11.37
N PHE A 163 -4.72 -21.19 -12.19
CA PHE A 163 -5.82 -20.68 -13.02
C PHE A 163 -6.39 -21.73 -14.00
N ARG A 164 -5.54 -22.57 -14.60
CA ARG A 164 -5.96 -23.58 -15.58
C ARG A 164 -6.72 -24.76 -14.97
N ALA A 165 -6.42 -25.12 -13.72
CA ALA A 165 -7.00 -26.30 -13.08
C ALA A 165 -8.45 -26.10 -12.60
N GLY A 166 -9.07 -24.92 -12.82
CA GLY A 166 -10.35 -24.57 -12.19
C GLY A 166 -10.29 -24.54 -10.66
N ALA A 167 -9.08 -24.62 -10.08
CA ALA A 167 -8.82 -24.83 -8.66
C ALA A 167 -8.51 -23.53 -7.91
N VAL A 168 -8.83 -22.36 -8.48
CA VAL A 168 -8.52 -21.07 -7.86
C VAL A 168 -9.62 -20.57 -6.93
N ASP A 169 -10.19 -21.47 -6.15
CA ASP A 169 -10.88 -20.95 -4.97
C ASP A 169 -9.82 -20.32 -4.06
N GLN A 170 -8.67 -20.99 -3.82
CA GLN A 170 -7.66 -20.49 -2.88
C GLN A 170 -6.21 -20.95 -3.21
N THR A 171 -5.28 -20.01 -3.27
CA THR A 171 -3.83 -20.25 -3.36
C THR A 171 -3.09 -19.70 -2.16
N TYR A 172 -2.09 -20.44 -1.69
CA TYR A 172 -1.28 -20.05 -0.54
C TYR A 172 0.20 -19.98 -0.89
N SER A 173 0.84 -18.86 -0.55
CA SER A 173 2.30 -18.71 -0.57
C SER A 173 2.81 -18.29 0.81
N ARG A 174 4.02 -18.68 1.18
CA ARG A 174 4.59 -18.27 2.47
C ARG A 174 5.02 -16.80 2.39
N MET A 175 4.79 -16.06 3.45
CA MET A 175 5.41 -14.75 3.59
C MET A 175 6.92 -14.91 3.83
N ARG A 176 7.69 -13.92 3.38
CA ARG A 176 9.13 -13.83 3.69
C ARG A 176 9.35 -13.85 5.21
N PRO A 177 10.35 -14.58 5.73
CA PRO A 177 10.61 -14.66 7.17
C PRO A 177 11.16 -13.32 7.72
N ARG A 178 11.11 -13.16 9.04
CA ARG A 178 11.58 -11.93 9.72
C ARG A 178 13.03 -11.58 9.35
N SER A 179 13.89 -12.60 9.28
CA SER A 179 15.30 -12.48 8.88
C SER A 179 15.48 -11.90 7.48
N TRP A 180 14.55 -12.14 6.56
CA TRP A 180 14.62 -11.58 5.21
C TRP A 180 14.48 -10.05 5.22
N PHE A 181 13.62 -9.50 6.09
CA PHE A 181 13.48 -8.05 6.22
C PHE A 181 14.71 -7.41 6.89
N GLN A 182 15.45 -8.15 7.72
CA GLN A 182 16.67 -7.66 8.37
C GLN A 182 17.85 -7.57 7.41
N ILE A 183 17.87 -8.40 6.36
CA ILE A 183 18.92 -8.38 5.32
C ILE A 183 18.55 -7.51 4.11
N LEU A 184 17.32 -6.96 4.07
CA LEU A 184 16.83 -6.13 2.96
C LEU A 184 17.66 -4.87 2.69
N PHE A 185 18.41 -4.45 3.71
CA PHE A 185 19.21 -3.22 3.76
C PHE A 185 20.70 -3.50 4.03
N GLN A 186 21.13 -4.75 3.87
CA GLN A 186 22.55 -5.14 3.89
C GLN A 186 23.12 -5.07 2.47
#